data_AF-A0A9C9G6L3-F1
#
_entry.id   AF-A0A9C9G6L3-F1
#
_cell.length_a   1.000
_cell.length_b   1.000
_cell.length_c   1.000
_cell.angle_alpha   90.00
_cell.angle_beta   90.00
_cell.angle_gamma   90.00
#
_symmetry.space_group_name_H-M   'P 1'
#
loop_
_entity.id
_entity.type
_entity.pdbx_description
1 polymer ?
#
loop_
_entity_poly.entity_id
_entity_poly.type
_entity_poly.pdbx_seq_one_letter_code
_entity_poly.pdbx_strand_id
1 'polypeptide(L)'
;EGSSLNKALEDTGFFPPMTISLMASGEASGNLEEMLERSSVIQEREVEALISTFVGLFEPILILVMGGIVLLIVIAILLPIFDLNQLVS
;
A
#
# COMPACT_ATOMS: atom_id res chain seq x y z
N GLU A 1 29.24 -14.89 -25.96
CA GLU A 1 28.10 -14.13 -26.50
C GLU A 1 27.61 -13.21 -25.40
N GLY A 2 27.90 -11.91 -25.49
CA GLY A 2 27.46 -10.95 -24.49
C GLY A 2 25.96 -10.72 -24.66
N SER A 3 25.14 -11.41 -23.87
CA SER A 3 23.74 -11.00 -23.71
C SER A 3 23.73 -9.59 -23.15
N SER A 4 22.92 -8.69 -23.71
CA SER A 4 22.69 -7.38 -23.11
C SER A 4 22.24 -7.57 -21.67
N LEU A 5 22.69 -6.68 -20.78
CA LEU A 5 22.33 -6.72 -19.36
C LEU A 5 20.80 -6.69 -19.20
N ASN A 6 20.13 -5.97 -20.11
CA ASN A 6 18.68 -5.95 -20.25
C ASN A 6 18.06 -7.36 -20.34
N LYS A 7 18.51 -8.22 -21.27
CA LYS A 7 17.97 -9.57 -21.44
C LYS A 7 18.20 -10.46 -20.22
N ALA A 8 19.36 -10.31 -19.56
CA ALA A 8 19.66 -11.08 -18.36
C ALA A 8 18.79 -10.66 -17.16
N LEU A 9 18.38 -9.40 -17.09
CA LEU A 9 17.51 -8.87 -16.03
C LEU A 9 16.02 -9.11 -16.32
N GLU A 10 15.61 -9.10 -17.59
CA GLU A 10 14.24 -9.43 -18.02
C GLU A 10 13.87 -10.88 -17.63
N ASP A 11 14.82 -11.81 -17.74
CA ASP A 11 14.64 -13.21 -17.33
C ASP A 11 14.45 -13.42 -15.82
N THR A 12 14.80 -12.42 -14.98
CA THR A 12 14.68 -12.54 -13.51
C THR A 12 13.28 -12.23 -12.99
N GLY A 13 12.45 -11.49 -13.73
CA GLY A 13 11.06 -11.15 -13.37
C GLY A 13 10.88 -10.29 -12.11
N PHE A 14 11.95 -9.91 -11.42
CA PHE A 14 11.92 -9.09 -10.20
C PHE A 14 11.80 -7.59 -10.48
N PHE A 15 12.15 -7.15 -11.69
CA PHE A 15 12.20 -5.74 -12.04
C PHE A 15 10.97 -5.32 -12.84
N PRO A 16 10.31 -4.20 -12.47
CA PRO A 16 9.22 -3.64 -13.25
C PRO A 16 9.66 -3.34 -14.69
N PRO A 17 8.77 -3.46 -15.69
CA PRO A 17 9.10 -3.21 -17.10
C PRO A 17 9.62 -1.78 -17.36
N MET A 18 9.23 -0.81 -16.52
CA MET A 18 9.76 0.57 -16.56
C MET A 18 11.27 0.61 -16.22
N THR A 19 11.68 -0.11 -15.17
CA THR A 19 13.07 -0.21 -14.71
C THR A 19 13.96 -0.90 -15.76
N ILE A 20 13.44 -1.95 -16.40
CA ILE A 20 14.12 -2.66 -17.50
C ILE A 20 14.35 -1.73 -18.71
N SER A 21 13.34 -0.93 -19.07
CA SER A 21 13.40 0.03 -20.18
C SER A 21 14.43 1.15 -19.93
N LEU A 22 14.51 1.64 -18.68
CA LEU A 22 15.50 2.65 -18.27
C LEU A 22 16.93 2.09 -18.33
N MET A 23 17.14 0.85 -17.86
CA MET A 23 18.45 0.20 -17.96
C MET A 23 18.88 -0.06 -19.40
N ALA A 24 17.95 -0.49 -20.28
CA ALA A 24 18.22 -0.68 -21.70
C ALA A 24 18.64 0.62 -22.40
N SER A 25 17.96 1.72 -22.08
CA SER A 25 18.31 3.05 -22.58
C SER A 25 19.65 3.54 -22.01
N GLY A 26 19.94 3.25 -20.73
CA GLY A 26 21.21 3.58 -20.08
C GLY A 26 22.39 2.79 -20.65
N GLU A 27 22.22 1.50 -20.94
CA GLU A 27 23.22 0.63 -21.57
C GLU A 27 23.56 1.11 -22.99
N ALA A 28 22.55 1.48 -23.79
CA ALA A 28 22.75 2.03 -25.13
C ALA A 28 23.40 3.43 -25.14
N SER A 29 23.23 4.20 -24.06
CA SER A 29 23.72 5.58 -23.95
C SER A 29 25.03 5.72 -23.16
N GLY A 30 25.51 4.63 -22.54
CA GLY A 30 26.65 4.64 -21.61
C GLY A 30 26.34 5.23 -20.22
N ASN A 31 25.08 5.54 -19.90
CA ASN A 31 24.64 6.20 -18.67
C ASN A 31 23.81 5.27 -17.75
N LEU A 32 24.14 3.98 -17.73
CA LEU A 32 23.41 2.96 -16.96
C LEU A 32 23.33 3.30 -15.46
N GLU A 33 24.42 3.84 -14.89
CA GLU A 33 24.50 4.22 -13.48
C GLU A 33 23.46 5.29 -13.10
N GLU A 34 23.32 6.34 -13.91
CA GLU A 34 22.31 7.40 -13.70
C GLU A 34 20.88 6.83 -13.82
N MET A 35 20.65 5.90 -14.75
CA MET A 35 19.32 5.30 -14.94
C MET A 35 18.94 4.34 -13.81
N LEU A 36 19.90 3.60 -13.25
CA LEU A 36 19.70 2.77 -12.07
C LEU A 36 19.38 3.62 -10.83
N GLU A 37 20.11 4.72 -10.62
CA GLU A 37 19.84 5.68 -9.54
C GLU A 37 18.44 6.31 -9.66
N ARG A 38 18.02 6.67 -10.87
CA ARG A 38 16.64 7.13 -11.09
C ARG A 38 15.61 6.05 -10.77
N SER A 39 15.88 4.80 -11.14
CA SER A 39 14.96 3.70 -10.84
C SER A 39 14.83 3.45 -9.34
N SER A 40 15.92 3.55 -8.56
CA SER A 40 15.83 3.40 -7.10
C SER A 40 15.03 4.52 -6.47
N VAL A 41 15.21 5.78 -6.92
CA VAL A 41 14.43 6.93 -6.43
C VAL A 41 12.95 6.79 -6.76
N ILE A 42 12.61 6.30 -7.95
CA ILE A 42 11.20 6.05 -8.32
C ILE A 42 10.60 4.98 -7.41
N GLN A 43 11.31 3.88 -7.19
CA GLN A 43 10.82 2.77 -6.38
C GLN A 43 10.68 3.14 -4.90
N GLU A 44 11.61 3.92 -4.35
CA GLU A 44 11.51 4.48 -3.00
C GLU A 44 10.27 5.37 -2.85
N ARG A 45 10.01 6.26 -3.81
CA ARG A 45 8.81 7.11 -3.81
C ARG A 45 7.51 6.32 -3.91
N GLU A 46 7.47 5.27 -4.72
CA GLU A 46 6.30 4.38 -4.82
C GLU A 46 6.04 3.69 -3.48
N VAL A 47 7.08 3.18 -2.82
CA VAL A 47 6.98 2.56 -1.50
C VAL A 47 6.51 3.56 -0.44
N GLU A 48 7.08 4.76 -0.42
CA GLU A 48 6.65 5.83 0.50
C GLU A 48 5.19 6.24 0.26
N ALA A 49 4.76 6.37 -0.99
CA ALA A 49 3.38 6.71 -1.34
C ALA A 49 2.40 5.62 -0.89
N LEU A 50 2.77 4.34 -1.06
CA LEU A 50 1.98 3.22 -0.57
C LEU A 50 1.87 3.27 0.95
N ILE A 51 2.99 3.40 1.67
CA ILE A 51 3.01 3.48 3.14
C ILE A 51 2.15 4.65 3.62
N SER A 52 2.31 5.84 3.02
CA SER A 52 1.53 7.03 3.34
C SER A 52 0.04 6.81 3.15
N THR A 53 -0.36 6.17 2.04
CA THR A 53 -1.76 5.84 1.76
C THR A 53 -2.31 4.84 2.79
N PHE A 54 -1.55 3.79 3.10
CA PHE A 54 -1.94 2.81 4.12
C PHE A 54 -2.13 3.46 5.49
N VAL A 55 -1.17 4.28 5.93
CA VAL A 55 -1.25 5.00 7.21
C VAL A 55 -2.42 6.00 7.21
N GLY A 56 -2.64 6.71 6.11
CA GLY A 56 -3.78 7.62 5.96
C GLY A 56 -5.14 6.93 6.03
N LEU A 57 -5.25 5.69 5.59
CA LEU A 57 -6.48 4.89 5.70
C LEU A 57 -6.67 4.25 7.09
N PHE A 58 -5.60 4.10 7.88
CA PHE A 58 -5.69 3.55 9.22
C PHE A 58 -6.52 4.44 10.16
N GLU A 59 -6.38 5.76 10.04
CA GLU A 59 -7.11 6.74 10.87
C GLU A 59 -8.65 6.60 10.76
N PRO A 60 -9.29 6.65 9.57
CA PRO A 60 -10.74 6.49 9.46
C PRO A 60 -11.22 5.10 9.89
N ILE A 61 -10.41 4.05 9.68
CA ILE A 61 -10.75 2.69 10.14
C ILE A 61 -10.84 2.64 11.66
N LEU A 62 -9.89 3.24 12.38
CA LEU A 62 -9.91 3.29 13.84
C LEU A 62 -11.16 4.00 14.36
N ILE A 63 -11.56 5.11 13.73
CA ILE A 63 -12.78 5.85 14.09
C ILE A 63 -14.03 4.98 13.87
N LEU A 64 -14.13 4.30 12.73
CA LEU A 64 -15.25 3.40 12.43
C LEU A 64 -15.35 2.24 13.43
N VAL A 65 -14.23 1.61 13.77
CA VAL A 65 -14.17 0.53 14.76
C VAL A 65 -14.60 1.03 16.14
N MET A 66 -14.07 2.17 16.59
CA MET A 66 -14.42 2.75 17.88
C MET A 66 -15.90 3.16 17.94
N GLY A 67 -16.42 3.78 16.88
CA GLY A 67 -17.84 4.09 16.75
C GLY A 67 -18.72 2.85 16.79
N GLY A 68 -18.31 1.77 16.12
CA GLY A 68 -19.00 0.48 16.16
C GLY A 68 -19.03 -0.14 17.57
N ILE A 69 -17.90 -0.10 18.29
CA ILE A 69 -17.81 -0.59 19.67
C ILE A 69 -18.76 0.22 20.57
N VAL A 70 -18.73 1.54 20.48
CA VAL A 70 -19.61 2.41 21.28
C VAL A 70 -21.07 2.13 20.97
N LEU A 71 -21.44 2.01 19.70
CA LEU A 71 -22.82 1.69 19.30
C LEU A 71 -23.27 0.33 19.85
N LEU A 72 -22.39 -0.68 19.79
CA LEU A 72 -22.68 -2.01 20.33
C LEU A 72 -22.94 -1.94 21.85
N ILE A 73 -22.12 -1.20 22.59
CA ILE A 73 -22.29 -1.00 24.04
C ILE A 73 -23.63 -0.31 24.32
N VAL A 74 -23.97 0.74 23.56
CA VAL A 74 -25.23 1.46 23.72
C VAL A 74 -26.42 0.53 23.50
N ILE A 75 -26.42 -0.26 22.42
CA ILE A 75 -27.50 -1.22 22.13
C ILE A 75 -27.60 -2.28 23.24
N ALA A 76 -26.47 -2.81 23.70
CA ALA A 76 -26.42 -3.82 24.76
C ALA A 76 -27.03 -3.32 26.08
N ILE A 77 -26.94 -2.02 26.36
CA ILE A 77 -27.55 -1.40 27.53
C ILE A 77 -29.03 -1.05 27.30
N LEU A 78 -29.38 -0.55 26.10
CA LEU A 78 -30.75 -0.12 25.80
C LEU A 78 -31.76 -1.28 25.71
N LEU A 79 -31.36 -2.42 25.16
CA LEU A 79 -32.23 -3.60 25.04
C LEU A 79 -32.82 -4.06 26.39
N PRO A 80 -32.02 -4.34 27.44
CA PRO A 80 -32.57 -4.77 28.73
C PRO A 80 -33.41 -3.68 29.40
N ILE A 81 -33.11 -2.40 29.18
CA ILE A 81 -33.96 -1.30 29.68
C ILE A 81 -35.35 -1.35 29.02
N PHE A 82 -35.40 -1.62 27.72
CA PHE A 82 -36.66 -1.78 26.99
C PHE A 82 -37.47 -2.97 27.49
N ASP A 83 -36.82 -4.12 27.71
CA ASP A 83 -37.46 -5.32 28.23
C ASP A 83 -38.02 -5.08 29.65
N LEU A 84 -37.26 -4.40 30.52
CA LEU A 84 -37.72 -4.04 31.86
C LEU A 84 -38.93 -3.10 31.84
N ASN A 85 -38.98 -2.15 30.90
CA ASN A 85 -40.11 -1.24 30.76
C ASN A 85 -41.40 -1.96 30.32
N GLN A 86 -41.28 -2.96 29.43
CA GLN A 86 -42.41 -3.80 29.01
C GLN A 86 -42.93 -4.71 30.11
N LEU A 87 -42.09 -5.15 31.04
CA LEU A 87 -42.51 -5.96 32.20
C LEU A 87 -43.27 -5.15 33.26
N VAL A 88 -43.09 -3.83 33.28
CA VAL A 88 -43.71 -2.91 34.26
C VAL A 88 -45.01 -2.29 33.73
N SER A 89 -45.20 -2.22 32.41
CA SER A 89 -46.45 -1.76 31.76
C SER A 89 -47.46 -2.89 31.61
#